data_AF-A0A401QPA9-F1
#
_entry.id   AF-A0A401QPA9-F1
#
_cell.length_a   1.000
_cell.length_b   1.000
_cell.length_c   1.000
_cell.angle_alpha   90.00
_cell.angle_beta   90.00
_cell.angle_gamma   90.00
#
_symmetry.space_group_name_H-M   'P 1'
#
loop_
_entity.id
_entity.type
_entity.pdbx_description
1 polymer ?
#
loop_
_entity_poly.entity_id
_entity_poly.type
_entity_poly.pdbx_seq_one_letter_code
_entity_poly.pdbx_strand_id
1 'polypeptide(L)' 'QIMKDRWMNVGHEDDELKPYTDPEPDYKDPRRTEMMVNMGYSREEITESLVNQKYNDIMATYLLLGWKTSEVTERAG' A
#
# COMPACT_ATOMS: atom_id res chain seq x y z
N GLN A 1 -23.74 19.87 2.07
CA GLN A 1 -22.52 19.07 1.82
C GLN A 1 -22.52 17.97 2.87
N ILE A 2 -22.68 16.69 2.48
CA ILE A 2 -22.96 15.60 3.44
C ILE A 2 -21.81 15.37 4.42
N MET A 3 -20.57 15.42 3.96
CA MET A 3 -19.37 15.18 4.79
C MET A 3 -19.20 16.17 5.96
N LYS A 4 -19.80 17.36 5.87
CA LYS A 4 -19.75 18.39 6.92
C LYS A 4 -20.97 18.37 7.84
N ASP A 5 -21.88 17.43 7.64
CA ASP A 5 -23.08 17.36 8.47
C ASP A 5 -22.72 16.92 9.89
N ARG A 6 -23.33 17.55 10.89
CA ARG A 6 -23.07 17.27 12.31
C ARG A 6 -23.28 15.79 12.64
N TRP A 7 -24.28 15.12 12.04
CA TRP A 7 -24.54 13.70 12.28
C TRP A 7 -23.40 12.79 11.79
N MET A 8 -22.65 13.22 10.77
CA MET A 8 -21.54 12.45 10.18
C MET A 8 -20.29 12.53 11.06
N ASN A 9 -20.21 13.53 11.94
CA ASN A 9 -19.01 13.89 12.69
C ASN A 9 -19.21 13.80 14.21
N VAL A 10 -20.33 13.26 14.70
CA VAL A 10 -20.54 13.03 16.15
C VAL A 10 -19.48 12.07 16.68
N GLY A 11 -18.69 12.50 17.67
CA GLY A 11 -17.59 11.72 18.22
C GLY A 11 -16.27 11.80 17.43
N HIS A 12 -16.25 12.56 16.33
CA HIS A 12 -15.08 12.81 15.47
C HIS A 12 -14.79 14.32 15.33
N GLU A 13 -14.93 15.05 16.44
CA GLU A 13 -14.87 16.53 16.47
C GLU A 13 -13.50 17.07 16.03
N ASP A 14 -12.42 16.33 16.31
CA ASP A 14 -11.05 16.66 15.91
C ASP A 14 -10.63 16.05 14.56
N ASP A 15 -11.46 15.18 13.97
CA ASP A 15 -11.18 14.49 12.70
C ASP A 15 -12.43 14.37 11.82
N GLU A 16 -12.95 15.53 11.41
CA GLU A 16 -14.11 15.59 10.53
C GLU A 16 -13.87 14.82 9.22
N LEU A 17 -14.93 14.17 8.73
CA LEU A 17 -14.94 13.43 7.48
C LEU A 17 -14.53 14.34 6.31
N LYS A 18 -13.42 13.98 5.67
CA LYS A 18 -12.90 14.63 4.47
C LYS A 18 -12.97 13.67 3.28
N PRO A 19 -12.99 14.19 2.05
CA PRO A 19 -12.73 13.37 0.88
C PRO A 19 -11.42 12.61 1.08
N TYR A 20 -11.45 11.30 0.88
CA TYR A 20 -10.25 10.48 0.92
C TYR A 20 -9.29 10.92 -0.19
N THR A 21 -8.01 10.98 0.15
CA THR A 21 -6.93 11.26 -0.80
C THR A 21 -6.12 9.98 -0.93
N ASP A 22 -6.01 9.45 -2.15
CA ASP A 22 -5.19 8.27 -2.42
C ASP A 22 -3.73 8.54 -2.01
N PRO A 23 -3.12 7.69 -1.18
CA PRO A 23 -1.69 7.78 -0.87
C PRO A 23 -0.87 7.41 -2.11
N GLU A 24 0.30 8.03 -2.24
CA GLU A 24 1.24 7.62 -3.27
C GLU A 24 1.71 6.17 -3.03
N PRO A 25 1.73 5.32 -4.07
CA PRO A 25 2.24 3.96 -3.93
C PRO A 25 3.72 3.95 -3.55
N ASP A 26 4.07 3.24 -2.48
CA ASP A 26 5.47 2.99 -2.13
C ASP A 26 6.02 1.79 -2.92
N TYR A 27 6.68 2.09 -4.04
CA TYR A 27 7.39 1.11 -4.88
C TYR A 27 8.89 1.04 -4.58
N LYS A 28 9.34 1.55 -3.43
CA LYS A 28 10.76 1.65 -3.08
C LYS A 28 11.13 0.85 -1.84
N ASP A 29 10.23 0.03 -1.31
CA ASP A 29 10.50 -0.83 -0.15
C ASP A 29 11.66 -1.81 -0.46
N PRO A 30 12.86 -1.59 0.13
CA PRO A 30 14.03 -2.40 -0.18
C PRO A 30 13.90 -3.84 0.34
N ARG A 31 13.11 -4.08 1.41
CA ARG A 31 12.92 -5.41 1.98
C ARG A 31 12.10 -6.29 1.04
N ARG A 32 11.06 -5.73 0.43
CA ARG A 32 10.25 -6.44 -0.59
C ARG A 32 11.08 -6.77 -1.82
N THR A 33 11.85 -5.80 -2.30
CA THR A 33 12.76 -6.01 -3.43
C THR A 33 13.78 -7.10 -3.14
N GLU A 34 14.43 -7.09 -1.97
CA GLU A 34 15.38 -8.13 -1.58
C GLU A 34 14.73 -9.53 -1.48
N MET A 35 13.52 -9.62 -0.92
CA MET A 35 12.80 -10.89 -0.86
C MET A 35 12.49 -11.43 -2.25
N MET A 36 12.05 -10.58 -3.18
CA MET A 36 11.79 -10.98 -4.57
C MET A 36 13.07 -11.38 -5.31
N VAL A 37 14.20 -10.69 -5.06
CA VAL A 37 15.51 -11.11 -5.59
C VAL A 37 15.86 -12.52 -5.10
N ASN A 38 15.61 -12.84 -3.82
CA ASN A 38 15.80 -14.20 -3.30
C ASN A 38 14.83 -15.24 -3.89
N MET A 39 13.69 -14.81 -4.44
CA MET A 39 12.75 -15.68 -5.19
C MET A 39 13.18 -15.91 -6.65
N GLY A 40 14.20 -15.20 -7.14
CA GLY A 40 14.76 -15.37 -8.49
C GLY A 40 14.41 -14.26 -9.49
N TYR A 41 13.70 -13.21 -9.09
CA TYR A 41 13.43 -12.05 -9.94
C TYR A 41 14.65 -11.13 -10.03
N SER A 42 14.90 -10.51 -11.20
CA SER A 42 15.93 -9.46 -11.29
C SER A 42 15.42 -8.12 -10.75
N ARG A 43 16.35 -7.26 -10.29
CA ARG A 43 15.99 -5.92 -9.80
C ARG A 43 15.43 -5.05 -10.92
N GLU A 44 15.92 -5.23 -12.14
CA GLU A 44 15.48 -4.55 -13.34
C GLU A 44 14.03 -4.89 -13.67
N GLU A 45 13.66 -6.18 -13.68
CA GLU A 45 12.28 -6.61 -13.96
C GLU A 45 11.30 -6.15 -12.87
N ILE A 46 11.71 -6.19 -11.60
CA ILE A 46 10.92 -5.64 -10.49
C ILE A 46 10.66 -4.15 -10.71
N THR A 47 11.72 -3.38 -10.97
CA THR A 47 11.62 -1.92 -11.16
C THR A 47 10.77 -1.59 -12.37
N GLU A 48 11.02 -2.26 -13.49
CA GLU A 48 10.29 -2.04 -14.74
C GLU A 48 8.80 -2.36 -14.57
N SER A 49 8.46 -3.44 -13.85
CA SER A 49 7.07 -3.80 -13.60
C SER A 49 6.34 -2.77 -12.73
N LEU A 50 6.99 -2.31 -11.66
CA LEU A 50 6.40 -1.34 -10.72
C LEU A 50 6.25 0.06 -11.34
N VAL A 51 7.30 0.57 -12.00
CA VAL A 51 7.29 1.92 -12.62
C VAL A 51 6.24 2.00 -13.71
N ASN A 52 6.09 0.95 -14.53
CA ASN A 52 5.12 0.92 -15.61
C ASN A 52 3.74 0.42 -15.17
N GLN A 53 3.55 0.11 -13.88
CA GLN A 53 2.32 -0.44 -13.34
C GLN A 53 1.75 -1.57 -14.21
N LYS A 54 2.59 -2.57 -14.52
CA LYS A 54 2.24 -3.61 -15.51
C LYS A 54 1.13 -4.56 -15.05
N TYR A 55 0.80 -4.56 -13.75
CA TYR A 55 -0.15 -5.49 -13.12
C TYR A 55 0.08 -6.97 -13.50
N ASN A 56 1.33 -7.34 -13.73
CA ASN A 56 1.74 -8.71 -14.01
C ASN A 56 2.02 -9.48 -12.70
N ASP A 57 2.49 -10.71 -12.83
CA ASP A 57 2.89 -11.59 -11.72
C ASP A 57 3.96 -10.97 -10.81
N ILE A 58 4.91 -10.22 -11.37
CA ILE A 58 5.93 -9.49 -10.60
C ILE A 58 5.30 -8.42 -9.72
N MET A 59 4.47 -7.55 -10.28
CA MET A 59 3.79 -6.49 -9.51
C MET A 59 2.81 -7.08 -8.48
N ALA A 60 2.06 -8.13 -8.87
CA ALA A 60 1.17 -8.82 -7.95
C ALA A 60 1.92 -9.40 -6.75
N THR A 61 3.07 -10.04 -6.99
CA THR A 61 3.93 -10.57 -5.93
C THR A 61 4.41 -9.47 -5.00
N TYR A 62 4.90 -8.34 -5.54
CA TYR A 62 5.34 -7.20 -4.74
C TYR A 62 4.25 -6.65 -3.81
N LEU A 63 3.04 -6.46 -4.33
CA LEU A 63 1.90 -5.93 -3.56
C LEU A 63 1.48 -6.91 -2.45
N LEU A 64 1.44 -8.21 -2.74
CA LEU A 64 1.07 -9.25 -1.77
C LEU A 64 2.09 -9.41 -0.63
N LEU A 65 3.39 -9.16 -0.90
CA LEU A 65 4.42 -9.14 0.14
C LEU A 65 4.20 -7.98 1.13
N GLY A 66 3.72 -6.84 0.65
CA GLY A 66 3.38 -5.70 1.51
C GLY A 66 2.20 -5.96 2.45
N TRP A 67 1.16 -6.63 1.94
CA TRP A 67 -0.02 -6.98 2.74
C TRP A 67 0.29 -7.93 3.90
N LYS A 68 1.09 -8.97 3.66
CA LYS A 68 1.45 -9.92 4.73
C LYS A 68 2.22 -9.26 5.88
N THR A 69 3.08 -8.28 5.59
CA THR A 69 3.78 -7.53 6.65
C THR A 69 2.85 -6.64 7.48
N SER A 70 1.86 -6.00 6.86
CA SER A 70 0.91 -5.13 7.58
C SER A 70 0.00 -5.92 8.51
N GLU A 71 -0.58 -7.04 8.05
CA GLU A 71 -1.47 -7.87 8.87
C GLU A 71 -0.75 -8.51 10.08
N VAL A 72 0.52 -8.92 9.91
CA VAL A 72 1.32 -9.47 11.01
C VAL A 72 1.67 -8.38 12.03
N THR A 73 1.89 -7.14 11.58
CA THR A 73 2.20 -6.01 12.47
C THR A 73 0.97 -5.61 13.30
N GLU A 74 -0.22 -5.58 12.70
CA GLU A 74 -1.47 -5.29 13.42
C GLU A 74 -1.84 -6.37 14.45
N ARG A 75 -1.49 -7.63 14.21
CA ARG A 75 -1.74 -8.73 15.18
C ARG A 75 -0.73 -8.79 16.31
N ALA A 76 0.41 -8.11 16.18
CA ALA A 76 1.50 -8.12 17.16
C ALA A 76 1.47 -6.90 18.11
N GLY A 77 0.57 -5.95 17.90
CA GLY A 77 0.29 -4.82 18.79
C GLY A 77 -1.00 -5.02 19.57
#